data_AF-A0A0C9SVD7-F1
#
_entry.id   AF-A0A0C9SVD7-F1
#
_cell.length_a   1.000
_cell.length_b   1.000
_cell.length_c   1.000
_cell.angle_alpha   90.00
_cell.angle_beta   90.00
_cell.angle_gamma   90.00
#
_symmetry.space_group_name_H-M   'P 1'
#
loop_
_entity.id
_entity.type
_entity.pdbx_description
1 polymer ?
#
loop_
_entity_poly.entity_id
_entity_poly.type
_entity_poly.pdbx_seq_one_letter_code
_entity_poly.pdbx_strand_id
1 'polypeptide(L)'
;AKTLAEKGLQKEAHDHIDTTTKASFTLTGVKLNTGSQALFYKGIMSTQIPQIRRTTLTNLDKTRHAMRSLNGKTPNDVQIWHSVRNKDIYRTTRGFLWKSLHDAYKIGEFWSRMSDPKYAHRAKCDLCGEEETMEHILLECESSPVNKIVWSQAEELWRKREKDWPTISYGLILGCGLVRLNNARTKKDEGRSRLLTIIISEAAHLIWKIRCERVIQRESLESARHTEDEILKKWIFSINYRLKMDILLTNRFKFDTRATKKEAVVLRTWSGTLLDE
;
A
#
# COMPACT_ATOMS: atom_id res chain seq x y z
N ALA A 1 38.39 -46.00 30.94
CA ALA A 1 38.68 -44.56 30.78
C ALA A 1 40.17 -44.25 30.97
N LYS A 2 40.76 -44.49 32.16
CA LYS A 2 42.20 -44.27 32.43
C LYS A 2 43.15 -44.96 31.45
N THR A 3 42.92 -46.24 31.17
CA THR A 3 43.71 -47.05 30.23
C THR A 3 43.63 -46.61 28.76
N LEU A 4 42.56 -45.92 28.36
CA LEU A 4 42.43 -45.37 27.01
C LEU A 4 43.12 -43.99 26.90
N ALA A 5 43.13 -43.23 28.00
CA ALA A 5 43.83 -41.94 28.08
C ALA A 5 45.37 -42.12 28.07
N GLU A 6 45.90 -43.11 28.79
CA GLU A 6 47.34 -43.45 28.77
C GLU A 6 47.82 -43.86 27.37
N LYS A 7 47.00 -44.62 26.62
CA LYS A 7 47.29 -44.99 25.23
C LYS A 7 47.24 -43.81 24.26
N GLY A 8 46.42 -42.81 24.53
CA GLY A 8 46.38 -41.57 23.73
C GLY A 8 47.62 -40.69 23.94
N LEU A 9 48.19 -40.70 25.15
CA LEU A 9 49.36 -39.89 25.51
C LEU A 9 50.65 -40.36 24.81
N GLN A 10 50.71 -41.65 24.42
CA GLN A 10 51.87 -42.27 23.77
C GLN A 10 51.81 -42.23 22.23
N LYS A 11 50.75 -41.66 21.62
CA LYS A 11 50.65 -41.52 20.16
C LYS A 11 51.29 -40.21 19.71
N GLU A 12 52.30 -40.29 18.84
CA GLU A 12 52.99 -39.11 18.28
C GLU A 12 52.14 -38.33 17.27
N ALA A 13 51.18 -38.99 16.61
CA ALA A 13 50.26 -38.38 15.65
C ALA A 13 48.82 -38.44 16.15
N HIS A 14 48.06 -37.39 15.86
CA HIS A 14 46.65 -37.30 16.26
C HIS A 14 45.82 -38.28 15.43
N ASP A 15 44.87 -38.95 16.07
CA ASP A 15 43.94 -39.81 15.36
C ASP A 15 43.11 -38.96 14.38
N HIS A 16 43.17 -39.28 13.09
CA HIS A 16 42.36 -38.61 12.07
C HIS A 16 40.91 -39.08 12.20
N ILE A 17 40.12 -38.31 12.95
CA ILE A 17 38.67 -38.53 13.08
C ILE A 17 38.02 -38.01 11.81
N ASP A 18 37.44 -38.92 11.03
CA ASP A 18 36.59 -38.55 9.91
C ASP A 18 35.33 -37.85 10.43
N THR A 19 35.33 -36.52 10.33
CA THR A 19 34.20 -35.67 10.72
C THR A 19 33.18 -35.52 9.58
N THR A 20 33.38 -36.18 8.45
CA THR A 20 32.40 -36.13 7.36
C THR A 20 31.12 -36.80 7.80
N THR A 21 30.01 -36.07 7.65
CA THR A 21 28.68 -36.57 7.97
C THR A 21 28.37 -37.71 7.02
N LYS A 22 28.28 -38.95 7.53
CA LYS A 22 27.88 -40.10 6.69
C LYS A 22 26.58 -39.79 5.98
N ALA A 23 26.49 -40.15 4.70
CA ALA A 23 25.32 -39.85 3.85
C ALA A 23 23.98 -40.30 4.48
N SER A 24 23.97 -41.36 5.28
CA SER A 24 22.80 -41.86 6.02
C SER A 24 22.25 -40.87 7.07
N PHE A 25 23.07 -39.95 7.56
CA PHE A 25 22.68 -38.90 8.51
C PHE A 25 22.41 -37.54 7.84
N THR A 26 22.65 -37.44 6.54
CA THR A 26 22.33 -36.25 5.73
C THR A 26 20.86 -36.31 5.33
N LEU A 27 19.98 -35.94 6.27
CA LEU A 27 18.54 -35.83 6.00
C LEU A 27 18.28 -34.63 5.08
N THR A 28 17.81 -34.91 3.86
CA THR A 28 17.35 -33.88 2.92
C THR A 28 15.87 -33.55 3.16
N GLY A 29 15.55 -32.26 3.26
CA GLY A 29 14.18 -31.76 3.40
C GLY A 29 13.78 -31.40 4.82
N VAL A 30 12.49 -31.13 5.03
CA VAL A 30 11.92 -30.73 6.33
C VAL A 30 11.14 -31.90 6.92
N LYS A 31 11.39 -32.23 8.19
CA LYS A 31 10.58 -33.19 8.95
C LYS A 31 9.14 -32.67 9.09
N LEU A 32 8.18 -33.39 8.51
CA LEU A 32 6.78 -32.97 8.44
C LEU A 32 6.15 -32.70 9.81
N ASN A 33 6.47 -33.52 10.82
CA ASN A 33 5.96 -33.36 12.19
C ASN A 33 6.46 -32.09 12.90
N THR A 34 7.58 -31.51 12.46
CA THR A 34 8.14 -30.26 13.01
C THR A 34 7.87 -29.04 12.13
N GLY A 35 7.28 -29.25 10.94
CA GLY A 35 7.04 -28.17 10.00
C GLY A 35 5.79 -27.38 10.36
N SER A 36 5.85 -26.07 10.14
CA SER A 36 4.70 -25.18 10.26
C SER A 36 4.12 -24.86 8.89
N GLN A 37 2.84 -24.45 8.83
CA GLN A 37 2.23 -23.97 7.59
C GLN A 37 3.07 -22.87 6.92
N ALA A 38 3.64 -21.95 7.73
CA ALA A 38 4.51 -20.88 7.22
C ALA A 38 5.80 -21.43 6.58
N LEU A 39 6.42 -22.44 7.18
CA LEU A 39 7.61 -23.09 6.65
C LEU A 39 7.31 -23.84 5.35
N PHE A 40 6.23 -24.64 5.33
CA PHE A 40 5.82 -25.37 4.14
C PHE A 40 5.44 -24.43 3.00
N TYR A 41 4.67 -23.38 3.30
CA TYR A 41 4.31 -22.37 2.32
C TYR A 41 5.55 -21.68 1.75
N LYS A 42 6.51 -21.29 2.59
CA LYS A 42 7.79 -20.70 2.13
C LYS A 42 8.56 -21.67 1.23
N GLY A 43 8.60 -22.95 1.57
CA GLY A 43 9.21 -24.00 0.75
C GLY A 43 8.53 -24.12 -0.62
N ILE A 44 7.21 -24.27 -0.66
CA ILE A 44 6.44 -24.34 -1.91
C ILE A 44 6.66 -23.07 -2.76
N MET A 45 6.58 -21.89 -2.15
CA MET A 45 6.78 -20.63 -2.86
C MET A 45 8.20 -20.48 -3.41
N SER A 46 9.22 -21.01 -2.73
CA SER A 46 10.60 -20.98 -3.25
C SER A 46 10.81 -21.84 -4.51
N THR A 47 9.94 -22.83 -4.74
CA THR A 47 9.96 -23.65 -5.97
C THR A 47 9.18 -23.04 -7.12
N GLN A 48 8.29 -22.08 -6.84
CA GLN A 48 7.46 -21.44 -7.86
C GLN A 48 8.19 -20.23 -8.43
N ILE A 49 8.31 -20.18 -9.75
CA ILE A 49 8.75 -18.98 -10.47
C ILE A 49 7.49 -18.14 -10.73
N PRO A 50 7.31 -16.98 -10.08
CA PRO A 50 6.13 -16.16 -10.30
C PRO A 50 6.11 -15.63 -11.74
N GLN A 51 4.99 -15.84 -12.43
CA GLN A 51 4.74 -15.30 -13.76
C GLN A 51 4.76 -13.77 -13.71
N ILE A 52 5.65 -13.15 -14.48
CA ILE A 52 5.76 -11.71 -14.55
C ILE A 52 4.62 -11.17 -15.42
N ARG A 53 3.75 -10.35 -14.82
CA ARG A 53 2.65 -9.70 -15.55
C ARG A 53 3.10 -8.34 -16.07
N ARG A 54 2.94 -8.12 -17.38
CA ARG A 54 3.33 -6.86 -18.05
C ARG A 54 2.69 -5.64 -17.39
N THR A 55 1.41 -5.68 -17.07
CA THR A 55 0.69 -4.58 -16.41
C THR A 55 1.26 -4.23 -15.03
N THR A 56 1.62 -5.26 -14.24
CA THR A 56 2.29 -5.06 -12.96
C THR A 56 3.65 -4.38 -13.12
N LEU A 57 4.45 -4.79 -14.11
CA LEU A 57 5.71 -4.11 -14.41
C LEU A 57 5.50 -2.64 -14.80
N THR A 58 4.56 -2.36 -15.69
CA THR A 58 4.23 -0.99 -16.10
C THR A 58 3.82 -0.12 -14.90
N ASN A 59 3.02 -0.65 -13.98
CA ASN A 59 2.61 0.07 -12.78
C ASN A 59 3.78 0.29 -11.79
N LEU A 60 4.69 -0.68 -11.68
CA LEU A 60 5.93 -0.51 -10.91
C LEU A 60 6.81 0.58 -11.53
N ASP A 61 6.93 0.64 -12.85
CA ASP A 61 7.69 1.67 -13.56
C ASP A 61 7.08 3.07 -13.42
N LYS A 62 5.76 3.19 -13.57
CA LYS A 62 5.03 4.44 -13.27
C LYS A 62 5.30 4.91 -11.84
N THR A 63 5.27 3.99 -10.88
CA THR A 63 5.57 4.27 -9.47
C THR A 63 7.01 4.73 -9.28
N ARG A 64 7.98 4.04 -9.90
CA ARG A 64 9.40 4.41 -9.84
C ARG A 64 9.65 5.82 -10.37
N HIS A 65 9.05 6.14 -11.50
CA HIS A 65 9.18 7.45 -12.12
C HIS A 65 8.62 8.55 -11.21
N ALA A 66 7.37 8.38 -10.73
CA ALA A 66 6.74 9.34 -9.83
C ALA A 66 7.52 9.52 -8.51
N MET A 67 8.01 8.44 -7.91
CA MET A 67 8.79 8.51 -6.67
C MET A 67 10.17 9.12 -6.87
N ARG A 68 10.81 8.95 -8.04
CA ARG A 68 12.04 9.65 -8.35
C ARG A 68 11.81 11.16 -8.44
N SER A 69 10.75 11.59 -9.10
CA SER A 69 10.41 13.02 -9.20
C SER A 69 10.10 13.64 -7.84
N LEU A 70 9.38 12.93 -6.97
CA LEU A 70 9.00 13.46 -5.64
C LEU A 70 10.12 13.38 -4.59
N ASN A 71 10.79 12.23 -4.48
CA ASN A 71 11.76 11.95 -3.40
C ASN A 71 13.23 12.09 -3.84
N GLY A 72 13.49 12.28 -5.14
CA GLY A 72 14.83 12.26 -5.72
C GLY A 72 15.48 10.87 -5.80
N LYS A 73 14.75 9.80 -5.43
CA LYS A 73 15.28 8.42 -5.39
C LYS A 73 14.34 7.45 -6.08
N THR A 74 14.90 6.57 -6.91
CA THR A 74 14.15 5.47 -7.52
C THR A 74 14.02 4.33 -6.51
N PRO A 75 12.81 3.94 -6.09
CA PRO A 75 12.61 2.76 -5.26
C PRO A 75 12.79 1.47 -6.07
N ASN A 76 13.20 0.39 -5.41
CA ASN A 76 13.13 -0.96 -5.98
C ASN A 76 11.75 -1.61 -5.74
N ASP A 77 11.49 -2.75 -6.37
CA ASP A 77 10.18 -3.42 -6.27
C ASP A 77 9.84 -3.81 -4.84
N VAL A 78 10.82 -4.31 -4.10
CA VAL A 78 10.67 -4.71 -2.70
C VAL A 78 10.20 -3.52 -1.87
N GLN A 79 10.79 -2.33 -2.06
CA GLN A 79 10.38 -1.11 -1.39
C GLN A 79 8.96 -0.69 -1.77
N ILE A 80 8.59 -0.75 -3.05
CA ILE A 80 7.22 -0.44 -3.51
C ILE A 80 6.21 -1.38 -2.83
N TRP A 81 6.44 -2.70 -2.88
CA TRP A 81 5.53 -3.68 -2.26
C TRP A 81 5.44 -3.53 -0.74
N HIS A 82 6.55 -3.25 -0.06
CA HIS A 82 6.52 -2.99 1.38
C HIS A 82 5.78 -1.68 1.72
N SER A 83 5.87 -0.66 0.87
CA SER A 83 5.22 0.62 1.10
C SER A 83 3.69 0.54 1.08
N VAL A 84 3.11 -0.38 0.31
CA VAL A 84 1.68 -0.67 0.34
C VAL A 84 1.23 -1.08 1.73
N ARG A 85 2.13 -1.67 2.53
CA ARG A 85 1.88 -2.08 3.92
C ARG A 85 2.20 -1.00 4.95
N ASN A 86 2.49 0.23 4.51
CA ASN A 86 2.76 1.35 5.41
C ASN A 86 1.65 1.46 6.47
N LYS A 87 2.07 1.55 7.74
CA LYS A 87 1.17 1.62 8.91
C LYS A 87 0.18 2.78 8.82
N ASP A 88 0.56 3.85 8.13
CA ASP A 88 -0.24 5.07 7.97
C ASP A 88 -1.34 4.92 6.90
N ILE A 89 -1.36 3.82 6.14
CA ILE A 89 -2.42 3.51 5.18
C ILE A 89 -3.42 2.55 5.83
N TYR A 90 -4.72 2.84 5.71
CA TYR A 90 -5.77 2.01 6.29
C TYR A 90 -5.86 0.64 5.60
N ARG A 91 -6.24 -0.42 6.33
CA ARG A 91 -6.12 -1.82 5.85
C ARG A 91 -6.85 -2.07 4.53
N THR A 92 -8.06 -1.55 4.36
CA THR A 92 -8.82 -1.70 3.11
C THR A 92 -8.15 -0.95 1.96
N THR A 93 -7.60 0.23 2.23
CA THR A 93 -6.83 1.04 1.26
C THR A 93 -5.55 0.31 0.81
N ARG A 94 -4.88 -0.43 1.70
CA ARG A 94 -3.73 -1.28 1.31
C ARG A 94 -4.13 -2.36 0.32
N GLY A 95 -5.29 -3.00 0.55
CA GLY A 95 -5.85 -3.99 -0.38
C GLY A 95 -6.17 -3.37 -1.73
N PHE A 96 -6.69 -2.14 -1.73
CA PHE A 96 -6.89 -1.35 -2.94
C PHE A 96 -5.59 -1.09 -3.69
N LEU A 97 -4.59 -0.48 -3.06
CA LEU A 97 -3.29 -0.19 -3.69
C LEU A 97 -2.60 -1.45 -4.22
N TRP A 98 -2.64 -2.55 -3.45
CA TRP A 98 -2.07 -3.83 -3.89
C TRP A 98 -2.75 -4.36 -5.15
N LYS A 99 -4.09 -4.33 -5.21
CA LYS A 99 -4.85 -4.74 -6.39
C LYS A 99 -4.63 -3.79 -7.57
N SER A 100 -4.51 -2.50 -7.33
CA SER A 100 -4.22 -1.48 -8.35
C SER A 100 -2.83 -1.66 -8.96
N LEU A 101 -1.79 -1.92 -8.13
CA LEU A 101 -0.45 -2.27 -8.61
C LEU A 101 -0.47 -3.51 -9.52
N HIS A 102 -1.24 -4.53 -9.14
CA HIS A 102 -1.38 -5.76 -9.93
C HIS A 102 -2.35 -5.66 -11.11
N ASP A 103 -3.05 -4.54 -11.26
CA ASP A 103 -4.15 -4.39 -12.22
C ASP A 103 -5.19 -5.52 -12.09
N ALA A 104 -5.56 -5.82 -10.84
CA ALA A 104 -6.39 -6.97 -10.49
C ALA A 104 -7.89 -6.64 -10.37
N TYR A 105 -8.29 -5.41 -10.67
CA TYR A 105 -9.68 -4.98 -10.63
C TYR A 105 -10.40 -5.31 -11.94
N LYS A 106 -11.66 -5.73 -11.84
CA LYS A 106 -12.52 -5.99 -12.99
C LYS A 106 -13.12 -4.67 -13.49
N ILE A 107 -12.39 -3.98 -14.35
CA ILE A 107 -12.76 -2.71 -15.00
C ILE A 107 -12.32 -2.74 -16.47
N GLY A 108 -12.86 -1.86 -17.31
CA GLY A 108 -12.37 -1.63 -18.66
C GLY A 108 -12.26 -2.91 -19.50
N GLU A 109 -11.04 -3.17 -19.95
CA GLU A 109 -10.66 -4.34 -20.76
C GLU A 109 -11.17 -5.68 -20.23
N PHE A 110 -11.27 -5.86 -18.90
CA PHE A 110 -11.83 -7.11 -18.35
C PHE A 110 -13.26 -7.35 -18.83
N TRP A 111 -14.09 -6.31 -18.86
CA TRP A 111 -15.48 -6.40 -19.30
C TRP A 111 -15.62 -6.36 -20.82
N SER A 112 -14.70 -5.73 -21.55
CA SER A 112 -14.73 -5.71 -23.02
C SER A 112 -14.53 -7.10 -23.63
N ARG A 113 -13.78 -7.96 -22.94
CA ARG A 113 -13.55 -9.37 -23.32
C ARG A 113 -14.72 -10.29 -22.97
N MET A 114 -15.72 -9.81 -22.22
CA MET A 114 -16.86 -10.63 -21.81
C MET A 114 -17.93 -10.65 -22.90
N SER A 115 -18.37 -11.85 -23.29
CA SER A 115 -19.36 -12.04 -24.36
C SER A 115 -20.81 -11.78 -23.95
N ASP A 116 -21.08 -11.61 -22.65
CA ASP A 116 -22.44 -11.36 -22.13
C ASP A 116 -22.83 -9.88 -22.32
N PRO A 117 -23.84 -9.57 -23.16
CA PRO A 117 -24.29 -8.21 -23.41
C PRO A 117 -24.73 -7.47 -22.14
N LYS A 118 -25.16 -8.19 -21.11
CA LYS A 118 -25.59 -7.61 -19.83
C LYS A 118 -24.49 -6.82 -19.14
N TYR A 119 -23.22 -7.20 -19.32
CA TYR A 119 -22.10 -6.58 -18.59
C TYR A 119 -21.16 -5.78 -19.50
N ALA A 120 -21.32 -5.88 -20.82
CA ALA A 120 -20.47 -5.18 -21.80
C ALA A 120 -20.46 -3.65 -21.60
N HIS A 121 -21.55 -3.06 -21.11
CA HIS A 121 -21.64 -1.63 -20.81
C HIS A 121 -20.64 -1.17 -19.72
N ARG A 122 -20.13 -2.08 -18.88
CA ARG A 122 -19.16 -1.78 -17.80
C ARG A 122 -17.72 -1.66 -18.27
N ALA A 123 -17.45 -1.92 -19.55
CA ALA A 123 -16.13 -1.71 -20.14
C ALA A 123 -15.81 -0.22 -20.34
N LYS A 124 -16.85 0.61 -20.46
CA LYS A 124 -16.71 2.05 -20.68
C LYS A 124 -17.22 2.83 -19.48
N CYS A 125 -16.68 4.03 -19.29
CA CYS A 125 -17.17 4.96 -18.31
C CYS A 125 -18.58 5.42 -18.70
N ASP A 126 -19.53 5.28 -17.77
CA ASP A 126 -20.92 5.71 -17.94
C ASP A 126 -21.09 7.24 -17.96
N LEU A 127 -20.04 8.00 -17.67
CA LEU A 127 -20.07 9.46 -17.66
C LEU A 127 -19.56 10.08 -18.96
N CYS A 128 -18.46 9.56 -19.51
CA CYS A 128 -17.81 10.14 -20.71
C CYS A 128 -17.72 9.18 -21.90
N GLY A 129 -17.99 7.88 -21.72
CA GLY A 129 -17.94 6.87 -22.78
C GLY A 129 -16.53 6.35 -23.15
N GLU A 130 -15.48 6.84 -22.50
CA GLU A 130 -14.10 6.34 -22.69
C GLU A 130 -13.89 4.95 -22.05
N GLU A 131 -12.80 4.26 -22.40
CA GLU A 131 -12.43 3.01 -21.74
C GLU A 131 -12.14 3.24 -20.25
N GLU A 132 -12.77 2.43 -19.40
CA GLU A 132 -12.70 2.66 -17.96
C GLU A 132 -11.46 1.99 -17.33
N THR A 133 -10.34 2.71 -17.28
CA THR A 133 -9.12 2.28 -16.57
C THR A 133 -9.06 2.82 -15.14
N MET A 134 -8.15 2.29 -14.31
CA MET A 134 -7.95 2.82 -12.96
C MET A 134 -7.41 4.26 -12.99
N GLU A 135 -6.59 4.61 -13.98
CA GLU A 135 -6.10 5.98 -14.18
C GLU A 135 -7.25 6.91 -14.56
N HIS A 136 -8.11 6.45 -15.47
CA HIS A 136 -9.30 7.19 -15.88
C HIS A 136 -10.22 7.49 -14.70
N ILE A 137 -10.55 6.47 -13.89
CA ILE A 137 -11.42 6.62 -12.72
C ILE A 137 -10.85 7.60 -11.70
N LEU A 138 -9.54 7.50 -11.42
CA LEU A 138 -8.92 8.26 -10.34
C LEU A 138 -8.53 9.68 -10.77
N LEU A 139 -8.18 9.91 -12.04
CA LEU A 139 -7.49 11.13 -12.48
C LEU A 139 -8.09 11.75 -13.73
N GLU A 140 -8.34 10.96 -14.78
CA GLU A 140 -8.52 11.53 -16.14
C GLU A 140 -9.97 11.83 -16.50
N CYS A 141 -10.96 11.19 -15.84
CA CYS A 141 -12.37 11.38 -16.18
C CYS A 141 -12.84 12.82 -15.98
N GLU A 142 -12.96 13.59 -17.06
CA GLU A 142 -13.39 14.99 -17.01
C GLU A 142 -14.88 15.15 -16.67
N SER A 143 -15.71 14.18 -17.06
CA SER A 143 -17.15 14.19 -16.77
C SER A 143 -17.47 13.78 -15.33
N SER A 144 -16.49 13.30 -14.56
CA SER A 144 -16.67 12.96 -13.16
C SER A 144 -16.56 14.20 -12.26
N PRO A 145 -17.57 14.53 -11.44
CA PRO A 145 -17.40 15.52 -10.38
C PRO A 145 -16.60 14.96 -9.19
N VAL A 146 -16.57 13.64 -9.02
CA VAL A 146 -16.01 12.97 -7.82
C VAL A 146 -14.51 13.17 -7.70
N ASN A 147 -13.74 12.80 -8.73
CA ASN A 147 -12.29 13.01 -8.76
C ASN A 147 -11.93 14.50 -8.61
N LYS A 148 -12.62 15.40 -9.30
CA LYS A 148 -12.39 16.85 -9.22
C LYS A 148 -12.59 17.38 -7.80
N ILE A 149 -13.73 17.10 -7.19
CA ILE A 149 -14.07 17.57 -5.84
C ILE A 149 -13.10 16.97 -4.82
N VAL A 150 -12.87 15.65 -4.86
CA VAL A 150 -12.01 14.98 -3.87
C VAL A 150 -10.56 15.46 -3.99
N TRP A 151 -10.00 15.61 -5.20
CA TRP A 151 -8.63 16.12 -5.36
C TRP A 151 -8.50 17.60 -5.01
N SER A 152 -9.50 18.42 -5.33
CA SER A 152 -9.54 19.83 -4.92
C SER A 152 -9.54 19.96 -3.39
N GLN A 153 -10.35 19.17 -2.70
CA GLN A 153 -10.40 19.17 -1.23
C GLN A 153 -9.14 18.57 -0.59
N ALA A 154 -8.51 17.59 -1.24
CA ALA A 154 -7.21 17.04 -0.83
C ALA A 154 -6.11 18.09 -0.92
N GLU A 155 -6.09 18.86 -2.02
CA GLU A 155 -5.18 19.98 -2.22
C GLU A 155 -5.43 21.10 -1.21
N GLU A 156 -6.68 21.51 -0.99
CA GLU A 156 -7.04 22.54 -0.02
C GLU A 156 -6.54 22.17 1.39
N LEU A 157 -6.76 20.92 1.82
CA LEU A 157 -6.29 20.43 3.11
C LEU A 157 -4.76 20.46 3.22
N TRP A 158 -4.05 20.08 2.17
CA TRP A 158 -2.59 20.15 2.14
C TRP A 158 -2.08 21.59 2.20
N ARG A 159 -2.76 22.50 1.47
CA ARG A 159 -2.43 23.92 1.38
C ARG A 159 -2.51 24.67 2.70
N LYS A 160 -3.30 24.18 3.66
CA LYS A 160 -3.30 24.72 5.03
C LYS A 160 -1.94 24.60 5.72
N ARG A 161 -1.15 23.60 5.33
CA ARG A 161 0.16 23.32 5.94
C ARG A 161 1.34 23.66 5.02
N GLU A 162 1.20 23.42 3.72
CA GLU A 162 2.30 23.46 2.76
C GLU A 162 1.88 24.13 1.46
N LYS A 163 2.75 24.95 0.87
CA LYS A 163 2.40 25.71 -0.34
C LYS A 163 2.37 24.85 -1.60
N ASP A 164 3.23 23.84 -1.68
CA ASP A 164 3.45 23.10 -2.91
C ASP A 164 2.65 21.79 -2.90
N TRP A 165 1.57 21.76 -3.68
CA TRP A 165 0.82 20.54 -3.96
C TRP A 165 1.52 19.74 -5.06
N PRO A 166 1.88 18.45 -4.84
CA PRO A 166 2.52 17.65 -5.86
C PRO A 166 1.54 17.35 -7.01
N THR A 167 2.07 17.24 -8.23
CA THR A 167 1.28 16.72 -9.36
C THR A 167 0.84 15.29 -9.07
N ILE A 168 -0.47 15.08 -9.00
CA ILE A 168 -1.04 13.76 -8.74
C ILE A 168 -1.00 12.94 -10.03
N SER A 169 -0.22 11.87 -9.99
CA SER A 169 -0.14 10.85 -11.04
C SER A 169 -0.51 9.49 -10.47
N TYR A 170 -0.87 8.54 -11.34
CA TYR A 170 -1.19 7.19 -10.88
C TYR A 170 0.01 6.53 -10.17
N GLY A 171 1.22 6.75 -10.67
CA GLY A 171 2.45 6.30 -10.00
C GLY A 171 2.62 6.87 -8.59
N LEU A 172 2.25 8.15 -8.37
CA LEU A 172 2.28 8.75 -7.03
C LEU A 172 1.22 8.10 -6.11
N ILE A 173 0.02 7.81 -6.61
CA ILE A 173 -1.02 7.11 -5.84
C ILE A 173 -0.53 5.72 -5.43
N LEU A 174 -0.02 4.94 -6.38
CA LEU A 174 0.50 3.59 -6.13
C LEU A 174 1.70 3.59 -5.17
N GLY A 175 2.55 4.61 -5.26
CA GLY A 175 3.73 4.81 -4.44
C GLY A 175 3.52 5.65 -3.17
N CYS A 176 2.30 6.04 -2.82
CA CYS A 176 2.07 7.05 -1.79
C CYS A 176 2.65 6.66 -0.42
N GLY A 177 2.77 5.36 -0.14
CA GLY A 177 3.41 4.84 1.08
C GLY A 177 4.92 5.09 1.17
N LEU A 178 5.58 5.48 0.07
CA LEU A 178 7.00 5.83 -0.01
C LEU A 178 7.28 7.32 0.13
N VAL A 179 6.26 8.17 0.25
CA VAL A 179 6.42 9.62 0.34
C VAL A 179 7.44 9.97 1.43
N ARG A 180 8.45 10.74 1.05
CA ARG A 180 9.53 11.18 1.95
C ARG A 180 9.90 12.62 1.62
N LEU A 181 9.22 13.54 2.29
CA LEU A 181 9.55 14.96 2.27
C LEU A 181 10.68 15.23 3.26
N ASN A 182 11.62 16.08 2.87
CA ASN A 182 12.73 16.49 3.73
C ASN A 182 12.45 17.86 4.34
N ASN A 183 12.93 18.09 5.56
CA ASN A 183 12.96 19.41 6.19
C ASN A 183 14.17 20.22 5.73
N ALA A 184 14.26 21.49 6.17
CA ALA A 184 15.35 22.41 5.84
C ALA A 184 16.76 21.88 6.20
N ARG A 185 16.86 20.89 7.10
CA ARG A 185 18.13 20.24 7.49
C ARG A 185 18.38 18.93 6.76
N THR A 186 17.67 18.66 5.65
CA THR A 186 17.71 17.43 4.84
C THR A 186 17.28 16.14 5.57
N LYS A 187 16.74 16.26 6.80
CA LYS A 187 16.17 15.12 7.53
C LYS A 187 14.73 14.89 7.08
N LYS A 188 14.27 13.63 7.13
CA LYS A 188 12.88 13.30 6.81
C LYS A 188 11.94 14.06 7.73
N ASP A 189 10.98 14.78 7.15
CA ASP A 189 9.85 15.33 7.89
C ASP A 189 8.75 14.25 7.98
N GLU A 190 8.73 13.56 9.12
CA GLU A 190 7.80 12.46 9.36
C GLU A 190 6.34 12.91 9.30
N GLY A 191 6.05 14.10 9.84
CA GLY A 191 4.70 14.63 9.95
C GLY A 191 4.12 15.02 8.60
N ARG A 192 4.87 15.79 7.81
CA ARG A 192 4.47 16.19 6.45
C ARG A 192 4.35 14.97 5.52
N SER A 193 5.34 14.08 5.56
CA SER A 193 5.33 12.87 4.72
C SER A 193 4.12 11.99 5.03
N ARG A 194 3.79 11.84 6.33
CA ARG A 194 2.65 11.06 6.79
C ARG A 194 1.32 11.70 6.37
N LEU A 195 1.17 13.02 6.55
CA LEU A 195 -0.03 13.74 6.15
C LEU A 195 -0.29 13.55 4.64
N LEU A 196 0.72 13.78 3.80
CA LEU A 196 0.59 13.61 2.35
C LEU A 196 0.26 12.16 1.96
N THR A 197 0.87 11.18 2.63
CA THR A 197 0.54 9.75 2.46
C THR A 197 -0.93 9.48 2.76
N ILE A 198 -1.45 10.02 3.87
CA ILE A 198 -2.84 9.86 4.28
C ILE A 198 -3.76 10.51 3.24
N ILE A 199 -3.55 11.78 2.91
CA ILE A 199 -4.38 12.54 1.97
C ILE A 199 -4.49 11.82 0.62
N ILE A 200 -3.37 11.45 0.00
CA ILE A 200 -3.36 10.78 -1.31
C ILE A 200 -4.07 9.42 -1.24
N SER A 201 -3.76 8.62 -0.20
CA SER A 201 -4.32 7.26 -0.08
C SER A 201 -5.82 7.26 0.21
N GLU A 202 -6.32 8.18 1.05
CA GLU A 202 -7.74 8.32 1.36
C GLU A 202 -8.52 8.90 0.17
N ALA A 203 -7.95 9.88 -0.54
CA ALA A 203 -8.58 10.48 -1.72
C ALA A 203 -8.79 9.44 -2.83
N ALA A 204 -7.73 8.73 -3.23
CA ALA A 204 -7.80 7.73 -4.28
C ALA A 204 -8.77 6.60 -3.94
N HIS A 205 -8.73 6.11 -2.70
CA HIS A 205 -9.63 5.04 -2.28
C HIS A 205 -11.09 5.52 -2.14
N LEU A 206 -11.32 6.77 -1.76
CA LEU A 206 -12.67 7.35 -1.72
C LEU A 206 -13.26 7.47 -3.13
N ILE A 207 -12.51 7.98 -4.10
CA ILE A 207 -12.94 8.07 -5.51
C ILE A 207 -13.31 6.66 -6.02
N TRP A 208 -12.44 5.68 -5.77
CA TRP A 208 -12.72 4.29 -6.12
C TRP A 208 -14.00 3.73 -5.48
N LYS A 209 -14.21 3.98 -4.18
CA LYS A 209 -15.42 3.54 -3.45
C LYS A 209 -16.68 4.16 -4.05
N ILE A 210 -16.67 5.48 -4.28
CA ILE A 210 -17.83 6.19 -4.85
C ILE A 210 -18.13 5.68 -6.26
N ARG A 211 -17.10 5.43 -7.09
CA ARG A 211 -17.28 4.78 -8.40
C ARG A 211 -17.92 3.39 -8.25
N CYS A 212 -17.46 2.58 -7.31
CA CYS A 212 -18.06 1.25 -7.08
C CYS A 212 -19.52 1.35 -6.62
N GLU A 213 -19.84 2.27 -5.73
CA GLU A 213 -21.23 2.56 -5.32
C GLU A 213 -22.07 2.95 -6.56
N ARG A 214 -21.58 3.86 -7.40
CA ARG A 214 -22.28 4.30 -8.63
C ARG A 214 -22.56 3.14 -9.57
N VAL A 215 -21.54 2.38 -9.96
CA VAL A 215 -21.65 1.36 -11.02
C VAL A 215 -22.33 0.08 -10.52
N ILE A 216 -22.11 -0.30 -9.26
CA ILE A 216 -22.57 -1.60 -8.74
C ILE A 216 -23.85 -1.47 -7.93
N GLN A 217 -23.94 -0.49 -7.02
CA GLN A 217 -25.09 -0.37 -6.11
C GLN A 217 -26.20 0.49 -6.70
N ARG A 218 -25.83 1.54 -7.43
CA ARG A 218 -26.78 2.49 -8.05
C ARG A 218 -26.98 2.22 -9.55
N GLU A 219 -26.39 1.15 -10.07
CA GLU A 219 -26.54 0.66 -11.45
C GLU A 219 -26.34 1.74 -12.53
N SER A 220 -25.48 2.72 -12.26
CA SER A 220 -25.23 3.85 -13.16
C SER A 220 -26.48 4.68 -13.52
N LEU A 221 -27.53 4.63 -12.69
CA LEU A 221 -28.73 5.45 -12.86
C LEU A 221 -28.40 6.93 -12.65
N GLU A 222 -28.73 7.76 -13.63
CA GLU A 222 -28.45 9.20 -13.60
C GLU A 222 -29.10 9.90 -12.41
N SER A 223 -30.36 9.57 -12.11
CA SER A 223 -31.11 10.10 -10.96
C SER A 223 -30.52 9.71 -9.60
N ALA A 224 -29.68 8.68 -9.56
CA ALA A 224 -29.04 8.20 -8.34
C ALA A 224 -27.56 8.63 -8.24
N ARG A 225 -27.06 9.51 -9.12
CA ARG A 225 -25.68 10.00 -9.02
C ARG A 225 -25.44 10.73 -7.69
N HIS A 226 -24.24 10.56 -7.13
CA HIS A 226 -23.83 11.25 -5.91
C HIS A 226 -23.83 12.77 -6.14
N THR A 227 -24.43 13.51 -5.21
CA THR A 227 -24.40 14.98 -5.23
C THR A 227 -23.05 15.48 -4.74
N GLU A 228 -22.70 16.72 -5.07
CA GLU A 228 -21.45 17.35 -4.61
C GLU A 228 -21.36 17.38 -3.07
N ASP A 229 -22.46 17.74 -2.40
CA ASP A 229 -22.56 17.74 -0.94
C ASP A 229 -22.35 16.33 -0.34
N GLU A 230 -22.89 15.28 -0.96
CA GLU A 230 -22.65 13.90 -0.53
C GLU A 230 -21.16 13.54 -0.64
N ILE A 231 -20.51 13.92 -1.74
CA ILE A 231 -19.08 13.67 -1.99
C ILE A 231 -18.22 14.41 -0.95
N LEU A 232 -18.50 15.69 -0.71
CA LEU A 232 -17.81 16.53 0.29
C LEU A 232 -17.94 15.94 1.70
N LYS A 233 -19.15 15.57 2.11
CA LYS A 233 -19.40 14.94 3.42
C LYS A 233 -18.63 13.62 3.57
N LYS A 234 -18.58 12.79 2.52
CA LYS A 234 -17.79 11.55 2.53
C LYS A 234 -16.29 11.82 2.66
N TRP A 235 -15.76 12.86 1.99
CA TRP A 235 -14.36 13.28 2.13
C TRP A 235 -14.03 13.75 3.56
N ILE A 236 -14.82 14.70 4.07
CA ILE A 236 -14.67 15.25 5.42
C ILE A 236 -14.74 14.14 6.46
N PHE A 237 -15.70 13.22 6.33
CA PHE A 237 -15.81 12.07 7.21
C PHE A 237 -14.55 11.18 7.16
N SER A 238 -14.02 10.90 5.96
CA SER A 238 -12.82 10.05 5.80
C SER A 238 -11.61 10.66 6.53
N ILE A 239 -11.35 11.96 6.35
CA ILE A 239 -10.23 12.65 7.00
C ILE A 239 -10.43 12.77 8.51
N ASN A 240 -11.62 13.18 8.95
CA ASN A 240 -11.93 13.29 10.39
C ASN A 240 -11.85 11.94 11.09
N TYR A 241 -12.22 10.84 10.41
CA TYR A 241 -12.04 9.50 10.95
C TYR A 241 -10.56 9.18 11.17
N ARG A 242 -9.66 9.57 10.24
CA ARG A 242 -8.21 9.38 10.41
C ARG A 242 -7.66 10.16 11.61
N LEU A 243 -8.03 11.44 11.73
CA LEU A 243 -7.66 12.27 12.88
C LEU A 243 -8.17 11.66 14.20
N LYS A 244 -9.45 11.26 14.24
CA LYS A 244 -10.07 10.65 15.43
C LYS A 244 -9.36 9.38 15.86
N MET A 245 -8.98 8.51 14.90
CA MET A 245 -8.22 7.30 15.22
C MET A 245 -6.85 7.64 15.81
N ASP A 246 -6.14 8.62 15.26
CA ASP A 246 -4.85 9.05 15.79
C ASP A 246 -4.99 9.58 17.22
N ILE A 247 -6.01 10.41 17.49
CA ILE A 247 -6.30 10.93 18.84
C ILE A 247 -6.61 9.79 19.81
N LEU A 248 -7.49 8.86 19.42
CA LEU A 248 -7.87 7.73 20.28
C LEU A 248 -6.65 6.88 20.67
N LEU A 249 -5.73 6.64 19.75
CA LEU A 249 -4.50 5.87 19.99
C LEU A 249 -3.53 6.56 20.96
N THR A 250 -3.72 7.84 21.29
CA THR A 250 -2.93 8.55 22.31
C THR A 250 -3.40 8.31 23.75
N ASN A 251 -4.57 7.68 23.94
CA ASN A 251 -5.16 7.50 25.26
C ASN A 251 -4.33 6.51 26.11
N ARG A 252 -3.56 7.05 27.07
CA ARG A 252 -2.74 6.28 28.01
C ARG A 252 -3.55 5.46 29.00
N PHE A 253 -4.74 5.90 29.39
CA PHE A 253 -5.60 5.10 30.28
C PHE A 253 -6.05 3.81 29.61
N LYS A 254 -6.33 3.85 28.30
CA LYS A 254 -6.80 2.67 27.55
C LYS A 254 -5.67 1.78 27.06
N PHE A 255 -4.54 2.37 26.66
CA PHE A 255 -3.47 1.64 25.96
C PHE A 255 -2.15 1.57 26.74
N ASP A 256 -2.06 2.21 27.90
CA ASP A 256 -0.88 2.20 28.79
C ASP A 256 0.43 2.45 28.01
N THR A 257 1.41 1.54 28.09
CA THR A 257 2.70 1.63 27.41
C THR A 257 2.61 1.53 25.88
N ARG A 258 1.49 1.06 25.32
CA ARG A 258 1.23 0.98 23.88
C ARG A 258 0.59 2.24 23.31
N ALA A 259 0.23 3.21 24.16
CA ALA A 259 -0.31 4.48 23.71
C ALA A 259 0.70 5.24 22.84
N THR A 260 0.21 5.81 21.76
CA THR A 260 1.01 6.64 20.86
C THR A 260 1.28 7.99 21.49
N LYS A 261 2.49 8.54 21.30
CA LYS A 261 2.80 9.90 21.77
C LYS A 261 2.04 10.94 20.95
N LYS A 262 1.26 11.80 21.61
CA LYS A 262 0.43 12.84 20.97
C LYS A 262 1.26 13.77 20.09
N GLU A 263 2.43 14.18 20.59
CA GLU A 263 3.35 15.08 19.90
C GLU A 263 3.91 14.42 18.63
N ALA A 264 4.22 13.12 18.70
CA ALA A 264 4.87 12.39 17.60
C ALA A 264 3.95 12.09 16.43
N VAL A 265 2.65 11.89 16.68
CA VAL A 265 1.69 11.49 15.64
C VAL A 265 0.63 12.55 15.39
N VAL A 266 -0.09 13.00 16.41
CA VAL A 266 -1.20 13.93 16.21
C VAL A 266 -0.68 15.31 15.80
N LEU A 267 0.12 15.95 16.66
CA LEU A 267 0.58 17.32 16.43
C LEU A 267 1.47 17.41 15.18
N ARG A 268 2.45 16.50 15.04
CA ARG A 268 3.31 16.46 13.85
C ARG A 268 2.54 16.24 12.56
N THR A 269 1.42 15.51 12.54
CA THR A 269 0.68 15.23 11.29
C THR A 269 -0.36 16.31 10.99
N TRP A 270 -1.12 16.74 12.00
CA TRP A 270 -2.35 17.49 11.81
C TRP A 270 -2.27 18.97 12.18
N SER A 271 -1.21 19.42 12.87
CA SER A 271 -1.09 20.85 13.19
C SER A 271 -1.04 21.71 11.92
N GLY A 272 -1.76 22.82 11.97
CA GLY A 272 -1.99 23.74 10.87
C GLY A 272 -3.10 23.31 9.92
N THR A 273 -3.79 22.18 10.17
CA THR A 273 -4.87 21.68 9.28
C THR A 273 -6.26 21.73 9.90
N LEU A 274 -6.33 21.92 11.23
CA LEU A 274 -7.58 21.95 11.99
C LEU A 274 -8.30 23.29 11.84
N LEU A 275 -9.62 23.27 11.98
CA LEU A 275 -10.42 24.48 12.16
C LEU A 275 -10.27 24.90 13.63
N ASP A 276 -9.98 26.18 13.87
CA ASP A 276 -9.85 26.78 15.21
C ASP A 276 -8.69 26.24 16.07
N GLU A 277 -7.48 26.24 15.50
CA GLU A 277 -6.24 25.82 16.18
C GLU A 277 -5.63 26.91 17.08
#